data_AF-A0A957F5K9-F1
#
_entry.id   AF-A0A957F5K9-F1
#
_cell.length_a   1.000
_cell.length_b   1.000
_cell.length_c   1.000
_cell.angle_alpha   90.00
_cell.angle_beta   90.00
_cell.angle_gamma   90.00
#
_symmetry.space_group_name_H-M   'P 1'
#
loop_
_entity.id
_entity.type
_entity.pdbx_description
1 polymer ?
#
loop_
_entity_poly.entity_id
_entity_poly.type
_entity_poly.pdbx_seq_one_letter_code
_entity_poly.pdbx_strand_id
1 'polypeptide(L)'
;MTAANLAAPRRLPVQIWLQIGWTAVLVGYLTVWLPGPSAGLQFLGVEIGEWIKFAGVRGSRNLFYLPPITLGLMLALSTAGWPARWQTWALRGVAFGVSLLAFPALEAILREPRSEWLLRLLLIGLVGLAAVGSRWLRPYPRAVWLLLALLGLAGAALPTWRYLTLRPFLAELFGTAVGIGPGVWLNGLGHLLVTAVAAQQLGKTKRR
;
A
#
# COMPACT_ATOMS: atom_id res chain seq x y z
N MET A 1 45.27 8.45 -26.76
CA MET A 1 44.01 8.93 -26.17
C MET A 1 42.86 8.22 -26.88
N THR A 2 42.30 7.18 -26.26
CA THR A 2 41.18 6.40 -26.81
C THR A 2 39.95 6.59 -25.91
N ALA A 3 38.85 6.97 -26.55
CA ALA A 3 37.61 7.36 -25.90
C ALA A 3 36.95 6.18 -25.18
N ALA A 4 36.69 6.38 -23.88
CA ALA A 4 35.47 6.01 -23.19
C ALA A 4 34.99 4.54 -23.32
N ASN A 5 35.59 3.64 -22.55
CA ASN A 5 34.87 2.53 -21.92
C ASN A 5 33.89 3.09 -20.89
N LEU A 6 32.80 3.74 -21.34
CA LEU A 6 31.68 4.06 -20.46
C LEU A 6 30.97 2.75 -20.14
N ALA A 7 31.37 2.14 -19.02
CA ALA A 7 30.70 0.98 -18.46
C ALA A 7 29.19 1.28 -18.39
N ALA A 8 28.40 0.48 -19.11
CA ALA A 8 26.95 0.61 -19.08
C ALA A 8 26.49 0.61 -17.60
N PRO A 9 25.55 1.50 -17.21
CA PRO A 9 25.15 1.63 -15.82
C PRO A 9 24.63 0.28 -15.30
N ARG A 10 25.19 -0.19 -14.18
CA ARG A 10 24.75 -1.42 -13.51
C ARG A 10 23.27 -1.28 -13.15
N ARG A 11 22.41 -2.07 -13.80
CA ARG A 11 20.98 -2.11 -13.47
C ARG A 11 20.81 -2.74 -12.08
N LEU A 12 20.13 -2.04 -11.18
CA LEU A 12 19.79 -2.59 -9.87
C LEU A 12 18.88 -3.83 -10.03
N PRO A 13 19.05 -4.86 -9.17
CA PRO A 13 18.18 -6.03 -9.18
C PRO A 13 16.73 -5.65 -8.86
N VAL A 14 15.79 -6.39 -9.46
CA VAL A 14 14.33 -6.21 -9.32
C VAL A 14 13.90 -6.12 -7.85
N GLN A 15 14.51 -6.94 -7.00
CA GLN A 15 14.20 -7.00 -5.57
C GLN A 15 14.45 -5.66 -4.86
N ILE A 16 15.52 -4.93 -5.22
CA ILE A 16 15.83 -3.64 -4.60
C ILE A 16 14.76 -2.60 -4.96
N TRP A 17 14.31 -2.58 -6.21
CA TRP A 17 13.24 -1.67 -6.63
C TRP A 17 11.90 -1.97 -5.92
N LEU A 18 11.58 -3.25 -5.73
CA LEU A 18 10.41 -3.64 -4.95
C LEU A 18 10.53 -3.19 -3.49
N GLN A 19 11.70 -3.40 -2.86
CA GLN A 19 11.96 -2.96 -1.48
C GLN A 19 11.84 -1.44 -1.33
N ILE A 20 12.39 -0.66 -2.27
CA ILE A 20 12.22 0.80 -2.28
C ILE A 20 10.73 1.16 -2.38
N GLY A 21 9.99 0.50 -3.28
CA GLY A 21 8.54 0.70 -3.43
C GLY A 21 7.78 0.42 -2.14
N TRP A 22 8.00 -0.75 -1.53
CA TRP A 22 7.37 -1.15 -0.27
C TRP A 22 7.69 -0.21 0.89
N THR A 23 8.96 0.20 1.02
CA THR A 23 9.38 1.18 2.02
C THR A 23 8.70 2.52 1.80
N ALA A 24 8.62 3.01 0.56
CA ALA A 24 7.93 4.25 0.23
C ALA A 24 6.42 4.17 0.54
N VAL A 25 5.78 3.02 0.32
CA VAL A 25 4.38 2.79 0.72
C VAL A 25 4.22 2.87 2.24
N LEU A 26 5.04 2.13 2.99
CA LEU A 26 4.95 2.08 4.45
C LEU A 26 5.20 3.46 5.07
N VAL A 27 6.32 4.10 4.69
CA VAL A 27 6.68 5.43 5.16
C VAL A 27 5.62 6.45 4.74
N GLY A 28 5.15 6.39 3.50
CA GLY A 28 4.10 7.26 2.99
C GLY A 28 2.82 7.16 3.81
N TYR A 29 2.38 5.94 4.15
CA TYR A 29 1.18 5.72 4.97
C TYR A 29 1.32 6.28 6.39
N LEU A 30 2.52 6.18 6.98
CA LEU A 30 2.84 6.66 8.33
C LEU A 30 3.31 8.13 8.36
N THR A 31 3.27 8.82 7.22
CA THR A 31 3.62 10.25 7.12
C THR A 31 2.35 11.09 6.96
N VAL A 32 2.46 12.40 7.08
CA VAL A 32 1.36 13.36 6.90
C VAL A 32 0.74 13.25 5.51
N TRP A 33 -0.55 12.94 5.47
CA TRP A 33 -1.39 12.98 4.27
C TRP A 33 -2.12 14.30 4.17
N LEU A 34 -2.67 14.79 5.29
CA LEU A 34 -3.38 16.05 5.37
C LEU A 34 -2.50 17.07 6.11
N PRO A 35 -1.85 18.02 5.42
CA PRO A 35 -1.11 19.07 6.09
C PRO A 35 -2.10 20.07 6.71
N GLY A 36 -1.85 20.47 7.95
CA GLY A 36 -2.63 21.47 8.67
C GLY A 36 -1.73 22.59 9.22
N PRO A 37 -2.33 23.73 9.62
CA PRO A 37 -1.59 24.91 10.09
C PRO A 37 -0.88 24.69 11.44
N SER A 38 -1.25 23.63 12.17
CA SER A 38 -0.63 23.23 13.43
C SER A 38 -0.44 21.71 13.48
N ALA A 39 0.46 21.25 14.35
CA ALA A 39 0.77 19.82 14.48
C ALA A 39 -0.47 18.95 14.81
N GLY A 40 -1.41 19.46 15.62
CA GLY A 40 -2.65 18.76 15.95
C GLY A 40 -3.71 18.72 14.85
N LEU A 41 -3.47 19.43 13.73
CA LEU A 41 -4.33 19.41 12.54
C LEU A 41 -3.63 18.73 11.35
N GLN A 42 -2.48 18.12 11.58
CA GLN A 42 -1.83 17.25 10.61
C GLN A 42 -2.31 15.82 10.83
N PHE A 43 -2.78 15.18 9.76
CA PHE A 43 -3.26 13.79 9.83
C PHE A 43 -2.40 12.87 9.00
N LEU A 44 -1.99 11.77 9.62
CA LEU A 44 -1.37 10.63 8.95
C LEU A 44 -2.39 9.87 8.10
N GLY A 45 -1.92 9.01 7.21
CA GLY A 45 -2.80 8.16 6.40
C GLY A 45 -3.70 7.23 7.23
N VAL A 46 -3.23 6.78 8.39
CA VAL A 46 -4.03 5.97 9.32
C VAL A 46 -5.10 6.78 10.05
N GLU A 47 -4.80 8.03 10.38
CA GLU A 47 -5.66 8.89 11.18
C GLU A 47 -6.78 9.48 10.34
N ILE A 48 -6.50 9.83 9.08
CA ILE A 48 -7.50 10.43 8.19
C ILE A 48 -8.71 9.50 8.00
N GLY A 49 -8.49 8.19 7.94
CA GLY A 49 -9.56 7.20 7.81
C GLY A 49 -10.52 7.19 9.00
N GLU A 50 -10.01 7.36 10.22
CA GLU A 50 -10.86 7.46 11.40
C GLU A 50 -11.47 8.85 11.53
N TRP A 51 -10.73 9.92 11.23
CA TRP A 51 -11.22 11.29 11.42
C TRP A 51 -12.37 11.64 10.49
N ILE A 52 -12.34 11.17 9.23
CA ILE A 52 -13.39 11.49 8.26
C ILE A 52 -14.79 10.98 8.65
N LYS A 53 -14.90 10.04 9.59
CA LYS A 53 -16.20 9.56 10.09
C LYS A 53 -16.96 10.66 10.85
N PHE A 54 -16.23 11.59 11.46
CA PHE A 54 -16.81 12.72 12.19
C PHE A 54 -17.17 13.89 11.28
N ALA A 55 -16.63 13.90 10.06
CA ALA A 55 -16.87 14.93 9.06
C ALA A 55 -18.25 14.82 8.36
N GLY A 56 -19.10 13.84 8.71
CA GLY A 56 -20.45 13.72 8.14
C GLY A 56 -20.51 13.28 6.67
N VAL A 57 -19.37 13.09 6.00
CA VAL A 57 -19.30 12.59 4.63
C VAL A 57 -19.64 11.11 4.62
N ARG A 58 -20.86 10.77 4.18
CA ARG A 58 -21.30 9.39 3.94
C ARG A 58 -20.52 8.79 2.77
N GLY A 59 -19.35 8.22 3.05
CA GLY A 59 -18.62 7.40 2.09
C GLY A 59 -17.54 6.57 2.77
N SER A 60 -17.39 5.33 2.31
CA SER A 60 -16.57 4.30 2.94
C SER A 60 -15.12 4.76 3.20
N ARG A 61 -14.79 4.95 4.48
CA ARG A 61 -13.43 5.22 4.98
C ARG A 61 -12.44 4.07 4.73
N ASN A 62 -12.95 2.89 4.38
CA ASN A 62 -12.16 1.69 4.14
C ASN A 62 -11.05 1.88 3.09
N LEU A 63 -11.22 2.82 2.15
CA LEU A 63 -10.20 3.09 1.12
C LEU A 63 -8.90 3.68 1.68
N PHE A 64 -8.96 4.42 2.79
CA PHE A 64 -7.74 4.93 3.44
C PHE A 64 -6.93 3.83 4.11
N TYR A 65 -7.55 2.68 4.40
CA TYR A 65 -6.87 1.52 4.97
C TYR A 65 -6.35 0.56 3.90
N LEU A 66 -6.51 0.86 2.61
CA LEU A 66 -5.96 0.02 1.55
C LEU A 66 -4.44 -0.07 1.54
N PRO A 67 -3.65 1.00 1.76
CA PRO A 67 -2.19 0.94 1.70
C PRO A 67 -1.55 -0.18 2.54
N PRO A 68 -1.88 -0.36 3.84
CA PRO A 68 -1.32 -1.49 4.61
C PRO A 68 -1.79 -2.86 4.11
N ILE A 69 -3.02 -2.97 3.57
CA ILE A 69 -3.54 -4.23 3.00
C ILE A 69 -2.79 -4.59 1.71
N THR A 70 -2.69 -3.66 0.76
CA THR A 70 -2.02 -3.88 -0.51
C THR A 70 -0.54 -4.16 -0.29
N LEU A 71 0.11 -3.43 0.61
CA LEU A 71 1.50 -3.69 1.03
C LEU A 71 1.64 -5.09 1.62
N GLY A 72 0.79 -5.49 2.57
CA GLY A 72 0.79 -6.83 3.15
C GLY A 72 0.66 -7.92 2.10
N LEU A 73 -0.30 -7.79 1.17
CA LEU A 73 -0.48 -8.72 0.07
C LEU A 73 0.75 -8.78 -0.84
N MET A 74 1.35 -7.63 -1.19
CA MET A 74 2.56 -7.60 -2.02
C MET A 74 3.74 -8.31 -1.36
N LEU A 75 3.95 -8.07 -0.06
CA LEU A 75 5.01 -8.73 0.71
C LEU A 75 4.77 -10.24 0.75
N ALA A 76 3.55 -10.68 1.08
CA ALA A 76 3.20 -12.09 1.13
C ALA A 76 3.38 -12.80 -0.23
N LEU A 77 2.89 -12.19 -1.31
CA LEU A 77 2.99 -12.71 -2.68
C LEU A 77 4.44 -12.75 -3.19
N SER A 78 5.27 -11.77 -2.81
CA SER A 78 6.69 -11.73 -3.23
C SER A 78 7.49 -12.94 -2.73
N THR A 79 7.03 -13.59 -1.64
CA THR A 79 7.63 -14.81 -1.09
C THR A 79 7.15 -16.10 -1.74
N ALA A 80 6.29 -16.05 -2.76
CA ALA A 80 5.73 -17.25 -3.40
C ALA A 80 6.81 -18.22 -3.93
N GLY A 81 7.90 -17.68 -4.49
CA GLY A 81 9.02 -18.45 -5.02
C GLY A 81 10.16 -18.72 -4.04
N TRP A 82 10.06 -18.24 -2.79
CA TRP A 82 11.15 -18.34 -1.82
C TRP A 82 11.20 -19.74 -1.18
N PRO A 83 12.40 -20.22 -0.76
CA PRO A 83 12.49 -21.45 0.01
C PRO A 83 11.80 -21.31 1.38
N ALA A 84 11.28 -22.41 1.93
CA ALA A 84 10.65 -22.44 3.24
C ALA A 84 11.70 -22.34 4.37
N ARG A 85 12.17 -21.12 4.64
CA ARG A 85 13.14 -20.79 5.69
C ARG A 85 12.56 -19.73 6.62
N TRP A 86 13.20 -19.49 7.76
CA TRP A 86 12.72 -18.53 8.76
C TRP A 86 12.56 -17.11 8.18
N GLN A 87 13.39 -16.69 7.21
CA GLN A 87 13.27 -15.38 6.57
C GLN A 87 11.95 -15.21 5.81
N THR A 88 11.48 -16.29 5.16
CA THR A 88 10.20 -16.31 4.45
C THR A 88 9.04 -16.13 5.42
N TRP A 89 9.08 -16.85 6.55
CA TRP A 89 8.08 -16.72 7.60
C TRP A 89 8.14 -15.36 8.31
N ALA A 90 9.33 -14.81 8.52
CA ALA A 90 9.51 -13.49 9.08
C ALA A 90 8.87 -12.42 8.18
N LEU A 91 9.14 -12.45 6.86
CA LEU A 91 8.55 -11.48 5.93
C LEU A 91 7.02 -11.64 5.81
N ARG A 92 6.51 -12.87 5.86
CA ARG A 92 5.07 -13.17 5.92
C ARG A 92 4.42 -12.68 7.23
N GLY A 93 5.14 -12.80 8.35
CA GLY A 93 4.74 -12.22 9.63
C GLY A 93 4.69 -10.70 9.59
N VAL A 94 5.69 -10.06 8.97
CA VAL A 94 5.69 -8.61 8.72
C VAL A 94 4.52 -8.20 7.82
N ALA A 95 4.26 -8.96 6.74
CA ALA A 95 3.14 -8.71 5.85
C ALA A 95 1.80 -8.70 6.61
N PHE A 96 1.57 -9.69 7.47
CA PHE A 96 0.39 -9.75 8.32
C PHE A 96 0.38 -8.60 9.35
N GLY A 97 1.50 -8.35 10.04
CA GLY A 97 1.62 -7.28 11.03
C GLY A 97 1.34 -5.89 10.46
N VAL A 98 1.83 -5.59 9.26
CA VAL A 98 1.53 -4.33 8.55
C VAL A 98 0.04 -4.23 8.24
N SER A 99 -0.61 -5.31 7.82
CA SER A 99 -2.05 -5.30 7.53
C SER A 99 -2.90 -5.00 8.77
N LEU A 100 -2.41 -5.29 9.98
CA LEU A 100 -3.08 -4.94 11.24
C LEU A 100 -3.14 -3.43 11.49
N LEU A 101 -2.40 -2.60 10.75
CA LEU A 101 -2.62 -1.14 10.76
C LEU A 101 -4.00 -0.75 10.21
N ALA A 102 -4.66 -1.65 9.48
CA ALA A 102 -6.06 -1.51 9.07
C ALA A 102 -7.06 -2.09 10.08
N PHE A 103 -6.59 -2.63 11.21
CA PHE A 103 -7.48 -3.27 12.17
C PHE A 103 -8.43 -2.22 12.78
N PRO A 104 -9.75 -2.47 12.77
CA PRO A 104 -10.71 -1.54 13.35
C PRO A 104 -10.50 -1.44 14.86
N ALA A 105 -10.63 -0.23 15.42
CA ALA A 105 -10.62 -0.06 16.87
C ALA A 105 -11.70 -0.94 17.53
N LEU A 106 -11.42 -1.47 18.72
CA LEU A 106 -12.37 -2.34 19.43
C LEU A 106 -13.72 -1.66 19.64
N GLU A 107 -13.70 -0.36 19.94
CA GLU A 107 -14.92 0.45 20.05
C GLU A 107 -15.75 0.44 18.77
N ALA A 108 -15.12 0.51 17.59
CA ALA A 108 -15.83 0.45 16.31
C ALA A 108 -16.47 -0.93 16.09
N ILE A 109 -15.83 -2.01 16.51
CA ILE A 109 -16.41 -3.36 16.43
C ILE A 109 -17.65 -3.49 17.33
N LEU A 110 -17.60 -2.90 18.52
CA LEU A 110 -18.66 -3.01 19.52
C LEU A 110 -19.86 -2.08 19.24
N ARG A 111 -19.62 -0.91 18.64
CA ARG A 111 -20.62 0.17 18.55
C ARG A 111 -21.04 0.51 17.12
N GLU A 112 -20.22 0.23 16.12
CA GLU A 112 -20.50 0.63 14.74
C GLU A 112 -21.05 -0.55 13.89
N PRO A 113 -21.88 -0.27 12.86
CA PRO A 113 -22.41 -1.31 11.98
C PRO A 113 -21.31 -2.13 11.28
N ARG A 114 -21.58 -3.41 11.02
CA ARG A 114 -20.60 -4.33 10.39
C ARG A 114 -20.04 -3.82 9.06
N SER A 115 -20.82 -3.08 8.28
CA SER A 115 -20.37 -2.47 7.01
C SER A 115 -19.15 -1.57 7.16
N GLU A 116 -18.94 -1.00 8.35
CA GLU A 116 -17.87 -0.05 8.64
C GLU A 116 -16.52 -0.69 8.98
N TRP A 117 -16.49 -2.00 9.22
CA TRP A 117 -15.27 -2.70 9.66
C TRP A 117 -15.09 -4.10 9.09
N LEU A 118 -16.15 -4.77 8.65
CA LEU A 118 -16.09 -6.15 8.17
C LEU A 118 -15.16 -6.30 6.97
N LEU A 119 -15.22 -5.36 6.01
CA LEU A 119 -14.35 -5.40 4.84
C LEU A 119 -12.86 -5.37 5.24
N ARG A 120 -12.50 -4.55 6.23
CA ARG A 120 -11.11 -4.46 6.73
C ARG A 120 -10.67 -5.80 7.31
N LEU A 121 -11.50 -6.43 8.15
CA LEU A 121 -11.18 -7.75 8.71
C LEU A 121 -11.07 -8.83 7.65
N LEU A 122 -11.94 -8.83 6.64
CA LEU A 122 -11.87 -9.78 5.52
C LEU A 122 -10.58 -9.60 4.72
N LEU A 123 -10.17 -8.35 4.46
CA LEU A 123 -8.93 -8.04 3.76
C LEU A 123 -7.68 -8.41 4.57
N ILE A 124 -7.69 -8.18 5.89
CA ILE A 124 -6.63 -8.66 6.80
C ILE A 124 -6.57 -10.20 6.78
N GLY A 125 -7.73 -10.86 6.83
CA GLY A 125 -7.84 -12.31 6.68
C GLY A 125 -7.25 -12.78 5.36
N LEU A 126 -7.53 -12.07 4.25
CA LEU A 126 -6.95 -12.36 2.93
C LEU A 126 -5.42 -12.22 2.94
N VAL A 127 -4.85 -11.23 3.64
CA VAL A 127 -3.40 -11.11 3.82
C VAL A 127 -2.86 -12.33 4.58
N GLY A 128 -3.53 -12.75 5.66
CA GLY A 128 -3.17 -13.97 6.40
C GLY A 128 -3.19 -15.22 5.52
N LEU A 129 -4.25 -15.40 4.73
CA LEU A 129 -4.38 -16.50 3.78
C LEU A 129 -3.29 -16.45 2.70
N ALA A 130 -2.97 -15.27 2.17
CA ALA A 130 -1.88 -15.10 1.22
C ALA A 130 -0.52 -15.41 1.87
N ALA A 131 -0.32 -15.02 3.13
CA ALA A 131 0.91 -15.28 3.88
C ALA A 131 1.17 -16.78 4.06
N VAL A 132 0.15 -17.61 4.28
CA VAL A 132 0.33 -19.08 4.34
C VAL A 132 0.30 -19.73 2.96
N GLY A 133 -0.57 -19.25 2.07
CA GLY A 133 -0.91 -19.87 0.78
C GLY A 133 -0.05 -19.46 -0.41
N SER A 134 0.75 -18.39 -0.33
CA SER A 134 1.48 -17.85 -1.49
C SER A 134 2.45 -18.86 -2.13
N ARG A 135 2.90 -19.89 -1.38
CA ARG A 135 3.73 -20.98 -1.93
C ARG A 135 3.05 -21.72 -3.09
N TRP A 136 1.72 -21.79 -3.09
CA TRP A 136 0.96 -22.47 -4.14
C TRP A 136 0.97 -21.70 -5.46
N LEU A 137 1.35 -20.42 -5.44
CA LEU A 137 1.55 -19.60 -6.63
C LEU A 137 2.94 -19.76 -7.25
N ARG A 138 3.83 -20.56 -6.66
CA ARG A 138 5.18 -20.83 -7.19
C ARG A 138 5.19 -21.29 -8.66
N PRO A 139 4.29 -22.19 -9.12
CA PRO A 139 4.24 -22.60 -10.52
C PRO A 139 3.72 -21.51 -11.47
N TYR A 140 3.12 -20.43 -10.94
CA TYR A 140 2.43 -19.39 -11.70
C TYR A 140 3.09 -18.01 -11.52
N PRO A 141 4.38 -17.84 -11.89
CA PRO A 141 5.11 -16.59 -11.66
C PRO A 141 4.45 -15.39 -12.35
N ARG A 142 3.79 -15.60 -13.50
CA ARG A 142 3.04 -14.54 -14.20
C ARG A 142 1.84 -14.06 -13.39
N ALA A 143 1.13 -14.95 -12.70
CA ALA A 143 0.02 -14.58 -11.85
C ALA A 143 0.51 -13.71 -10.68
N VAL A 144 1.64 -14.05 -10.05
CA VAL A 144 2.24 -13.23 -8.99
C VAL A 144 2.53 -11.82 -9.48
N TRP A 145 3.22 -11.66 -10.62
CA TRP A 145 3.51 -10.33 -11.16
C TRP A 145 2.25 -9.55 -11.55
N LEU A 146 1.24 -10.22 -12.13
CA LEU A 146 -0.04 -9.57 -12.43
C LEU A 146 -0.72 -9.07 -11.16
N LEU A 147 -0.79 -9.90 -10.12
CA LEU A 147 -1.36 -9.51 -8.83
C LEU A 147 -0.61 -8.35 -8.20
N LEU A 148 0.74 -8.35 -8.23
CA LEU A 148 1.55 -7.23 -7.75
C LEU A 148 1.25 -5.93 -8.52
N ALA A 149 1.10 -6.00 -9.85
CA ALA A 149 0.76 -4.84 -10.66
C ALA A 149 -0.65 -4.30 -10.32
N LEU A 150 -1.64 -5.18 -10.18
CA LEU A 150 -3.01 -4.80 -9.84
C LEU A 150 -3.10 -4.21 -8.42
N LEU A 151 -2.42 -4.81 -7.45
CA LEU A 151 -2.34 -4.28 -6.08
C LEU A 151 -1.62 -2.93 -6.05
N GLY A 152 -0.58 -2.75 -6.88
CA GLY A 152 0.11 -1.49 -7.06
C GLY A 152 -0.83 -0.41 -7.56
N LEU A 153 -1.53 -0.67 -8.66
CA LEU A 153 -2.51 0.27 -9.20
C LEU A 153 -3.64 0.59 -8.21
N ALA A 154 -4.21 -0.42 -7.56
CA ALA A 154 -5.28 -0.23 -6.59
C ALA A 154 -4.83 0.61 -5.39
N GLY A 155 -3.66 0.30 -4.82
CA GLY A 155 -3.12 1.02 -3.66
C GLY A 155 -2.57 2.41 -3.96
N ALA A 156 -2.25 2.72 -5.23
CA ALA A 156 -1.99 4.08 -5.68
C ALA A 156 -3.29 4.86 -5.92
N ALA A 157 -4.18 4.31 -6.76
CA ALA A 157 -5.31 5.04 -7.32
C ALA A 157 -6.44 5.25 -6.31
N LEU A 158 -6.87 4.20 -5.61
CA LEU A 158 -8.07 4.25 -4.77
C LEU A 158 -7.93 5.18 -3.56
N PRO A 159 -6.88 5.10 -2.72
CA PRO A 159 -6.73 6.02 -1.60
C PRO A 159 -6.45 7.46 -2.05
N THR A 160 -5.70 7.65 -3.14
CA THR A 160 -5.42 8.99 -3.69
C THR A 160 -6.69 9.62 -4.25
N TRP A 161 -7.50 8.88 -5.00
CA TRP A 161 -8.79 9.36 -5.48
C TRP A 161 -9.69 9.74 -4.31
N ARG A 162 -9.78 8.88 -3.28
CA ARG A 162 -10.59 9.17 -2.10
C ARG A 162 -10.10 10.44 -1.39
N TYR A 163 -8.79 10.59 -1.22
CA TYR A 163 -8.19 11.81 -0.68
C TYR A 163 -8.58 13.06 -1.47
N LEU A 164 -8.42 13.03 -2.80
CA LEU A 164 -8.75 14.16 -3.67
C LEU A 164 -10.24 14.51 -3.65
N THR A 165 -11.13 13.52 -3.52
CA THR A 165 -12.58 13.77 -3.37
C THR A 165 -12.95 14.42 -2.04
N LEU A 166 -12.20 14.13 -0.98
CA LEU A 166 -12.46 14.68 0.36
C LEU A 166 -11.78 16.03 0.58
N ARG A 167 -10.68 16.30 -0.12
CA ARG A 167 -9.89 17.53 0.04
C ARG A 167 -10.70 18.83 -0.04
N PRO A 168 -11.66 19.03 -0.98
CA PRO A 168 -12.47 20.25 -1.02
C PRO A 168 -13.33 20.42 0.24
N PHE A 169 -13.96 19.33 0.70
CA PHE A 169 -14.76 19.32 1.92
C PHE A 169 -13.91 19.67 3.15
N LEU A 170 -12.70 19.11 3.24
CA LEU A 170 -11.76 19.41 4.32
C LEU A 170 -11.31 20.88 4.28
N ALA A 171 -11.15 21.46 3.09
CA ALA A 171 -10.81 22.87 2.93
C ALA A 171 -11.94 23.80 3.40
N GLU A 172 -13.19 23.45 3.10
CA GLU A 172 -14.36 24.17 3.61
C GLU A 172 -14.46 24.08 5.13
N LEU A 173 -14.32 22.87 5.68
CA LEU A 173 -14.40 22.62 7.12
C LEU A 173 -13.30 23.36 7.91
N PHE A 174 -12.09 23.46 7.36
CA PHE A 174 -11.00 24.21 7.99
C PHE A 174 -10.98 25.70 7.65
N GLY A 175 -11.86 26.17 6.75
CA GLY A 175 -11.87 27.56 6.30
C GLY A 175 -10.60 28.00 5.59
N THR A 176 -9.78 27.06 5.10
CA THR A 176 -8.49 27.34 4.45
C THR A 176 -8.14 26.27 3.42
N ALA A 177 -7.29 26.63 2.45
CA ALA A 177 -6.84 25.69 1.44
C ALA A 177 -5.98 24.58 2.07
N VAL A 178 -6.41 23.32 1.89
CA VAL A 178 -5.68 22.17 2.38
C VAL A 178 -4.73 21.67 1.30
N GLY A 179 -3.45 21.49 1.62
CA GLY A 179 -2.42 20.99 0.69
C GLY A 179 -2.52 19.47 0.44
N ILE A 180 -1.55 18.91 -0.28
CA ILE A 180 -1.34 17.46 -0.41
C ILE A 180 -0.08 17.10 0.36
N GLY A 181 -0.20 16.27 1.40
CA GLY A 181 0.93 15.90 2.25
C GLY A 181 1.91 14.95 1.54
N PRO A 182 3.18 14.92 1.97
CA PRO A 182 4.20 14.03 1.41
C PRO A 182 3.83 12.54 1.51
N GLY A 183 3.00 12.16 2.49
CA GLY A 183 2.52 10.80 2.63
C GLY A 183 1.70 10.29 1.44
N VAL A 184 0.85 11.14 0.85
CA VAL A 184 0.07 10.80 -0.35
C VAL A 184 1.00 10.54 -1.53
N TRP A 185 2.01 11.42 -1.72
CA TRP A 185 2.99 11.29 -2.79
C TRP A 185 3.85 10.05 -2.64
N LEU A 186 4.43 9.82 -1.45
CA LEU A 186 5.27 8.65 -1.19
C LEU A 186 4.49 7.34 -1.33
N ASN A 187 3.26 7.30 -0.80
CA ASN A 187 2.39 6.14 -0.96
C ASN A 187 2.08 5.85 -2.43
N GLY A 188 1.68 6.88 -3.19
CA GLY A 188 1.38 6.74 -4.61
C GLY A 188 2.59 6.31 -5.43
N LEU A 189 3.73 6.98 -5.24
CA LEU A 189 4.99 6.67 -5.94
C LEU A 189 5.49 5.26 -5.62
N GLY A 190 5.42 4.83 -4.35
CA GLY A 190 5.81 3.48 -3.96
C GLY A 190 4.97 2.41 -4.66
N HIS A 191 3.66 2.58 -4.69
CA HIS A 191 2.73 1.68 -5.38
C HIS A 191 2.91 1.67 -6.91
N LEU A 192 3.12 2.84 -7.52
CA LEU A 192 3.39 2.97 -8.95
C LEU A 192 4.74 2.35 -9.34
N LEU A 193 5.76 2.46 -8.49
CA LEU A 193 7.04 1.79 -8.69
C LEU A 193 6.88 0.27 -8.70
N VAL A 194 6.16 -0.30 -7.72
CA VAL A 194 5.85 -1.74 -7.70
C VAL A 194 5.09 -2.15 -8.98
N THR A 195 4.12 -1.35 -9.39
CA THR A 195 3.36 -1.57 -10.63
C THR A 195 4.28 -1.62 -11.85
N ALA A 196 5.14 -0.62 -12.03
CA ALA A 196 6.04 -0.51 -13.16
C ALA A 196 7.03 -1.69 -13.22
N VAL A 197 7.60 -2.06 -12.06
CA VAL A 197 8.50 -3.21 -11.94
C VAL A 197 7.77 -4.50 -12.32
N ALA A 198 6.57 -4.71 -11.77
CA ALA A 198 5.78 -5.92 -12.04
C ALA A 198 5.34 -6.02 -13.51
N ALA A 199 4.90 -4.91 -14.11
CA ALA A 199 4.55 -4.84 -15.53
C ALA A 199 5.76 -5.16 -16.44
N GLN A 200 6.95 -4.64 -16.08
CA GLN A 200 8.18 -4.96 -16.81
C GLN A 200 8.51 -6.46 -16.73
N GLN A 201 8.29 -7.10 -15.57
CA GLN A 201 8.51 -8.54 -15.43
C GLN A 201 7.52 -9.36 -16.24
N LEU A 202 6.24 -8.98 -16.28
CA LEU A 202 5.22 -9.63 -17.12
C LEU A 202 5.62 -9.64 -18.60
N GLY A 203 6.18 -8.52 -19.10
CA GLY A 203 6.67 -8.42 -20.47
C GLY A 203 7.84 -9.36 -20.77
N LYS A 204 8.72 -9.60 -19.78
CA LYS A 204 9.85 -10.52 -19.89
C LYS A 204 9.41 -11.99 -19.85
N THR A 205 8.42 -12.33 -19.03
CA THR A 205 7.91 -13.71 -18.92
C THR A 205 7.12 -14.16 -20.16
N LYS A 206 6.70 -13.24 -21.05
CA LYS A 206 6.08 -13.59 -22.34
C LYS A 206 7.09 -14.04 -23.40
N ARG A 207 8.37 -13.71 -23.24
CA ARG A 207 9.44 -13.94 -24.23
C ARG A 207 10.29 -15.18 -23.95
N ARG A 208 9.94 -15.96 -22.93
CA ARG A 208 10.51 -17.27 -22.60
C ARG A 208 9.41 -18.32 -22.73
#